data_AF-F0YD98-F1
#
_entry.id   AF-F0YD98-F1
#
_cell.length_a   1.000
_cell.length_b   1.000
_cell.length_c   1.000
_cell.angle_alpha   90.00
_cell.angle_beta   90.00
_cell.angle_gamma   90.00
#
_symmetry.space_group_name_H-M   'P 1'
#
loop_
_entity.id
_entity.type
_entity.pdbx_description
1 polymer ?
#
loop_
_entity_poly.entity_id
_entity_poly.type
_entity_poly.pdbx_seq_one_letter_code
_entity_poly.pdbx_strand_id
1 'polypeptide(L)'
;PRFPAKLYDLVDSHSNVPEDEAIVSWCENGLAFIVRDLTRFCEEVLPAHFCHNKWASFIRQLNLYGFRRITQGASSGAYWHKFFQRGEPHLLRGITR
;
A
#
# COMPACT_ATOMS: atom_id res chain seq x y z
N PRO A 1 4.28 11.05 -10.65
CA PRO A 1 4.42 11.07 -9.17
C PRO A 1 5.52 10.09 -8.74
N ARG A 2 6.28 10.39 -7.67
CA ARG A 2 7.22 9.41 -7.08
C ARG A 2 6.44 8.24 -6.47
N PHE A 3 7.10 7.09 -6.29
CA PHE A 3 6.46 5.86 -5.80
C PHE A 3 5.55 6.06 -4.58
N PRO A 4 5.94 6.79 -3.50
CA PRO A 4 5.07 6.95 -2.33
C PRO A 4 3.75 7.67 -2.61
N ALA A 5 3.76 8.69 -3.47
CA ALA A 5 2.53 9.39 -3.86
C ALA A 5 1.62 8.47 -4.69
N LYS A 6 2.20 7.73 -5.66
CA LYS A 6 1.43 6.79 -6.48
C LYS A 6 0.85 5.63 -5.66
N LEU A 7 1.58 5.17 -4.65
CA LEU A 7 1.13 4.16 -3.71
C LEU A 7 -0.01 4.68 -2.84
N TYR A 8 0.09 5.93 -2.35
CA TYR A 8 -0.98 6.55 -1.56
C TYR A 8 -2.28 6.63 -2.37
N ASP A 9 -2.23 7.19 -3.57
CA ASP A 9 -3.40 7.33 -4.45
C ASP A 9 -4.03 5.97 -4.75
N LEU A 10 -3.21 4.93 -4.96
CA LEU A 10 -3.66 3.56 -5.20
C LEU A 10 -4.39 2.98 -3.98
N VAL A 11 -3.82 3.09 -2.78
CA VAL A 11 -4.45 2.52 -1.57
C VAL A 11 -5.74 3.28 -1.28
N ASP A 12 -5.73 4.61 -1.40
CA ASP A 12 -6.89 5.43 -1.11
C ASP A 12 -8.05 5.17 -2.08
N SER A 13 -7.77 5.03 -3.38
CA SER A 13 -8.81 4.74 -4.39
C SER A 13 -9.46 3.37 -4.22
N HIS A 14 -8.74 2.39 -3.68
CA HIS A 14 -9.24 1.02 -3.46
C HIS A 14 -9.80 0.79 -2.06
N SER A 15 -9.76 1.78 -1.17
CA SER A 15 -10.23 1.65 0.23
C SER A 15 -11.71 2.01 0.44
N ASN A 16 -12.45 2.34 -0.62
CA ASN A 16 -13.86 2.77 -0.54
C ASN A 16 -14.85 1.63 -0.86
N VAL A 17 -14.43 0.38 -0.68
CA VAL A 17 -15.25 -0.82 -0.87
C VAL A 17 -15.34 -1.62 0.43
N PRO A 18 -16.34 -2.51 0.60
CA PRO A 18 -16.40 -3.44 1.73
C PRO A 18 -15.09 -4.23 1.91
N GLU A 19 -14.75 -4.56 3.16
CA GLU A 19 -13.46 -5.18 3.50
C GLU A 19 -13.26 -6.55 2.83
N ASP A 20 -14.34 -7.31 2.67
CA ASP A 20 -14.39 -8.63 2.02
C ASP A 20 -14.23 -8.57 0.50
N GLU A 21 -14.44 -7.40 -0.11
CA GLU A 21 -14.25 -7.17 -1.55
C GLU A 21 -12.95 -6.42 -1.87
N ALA A 22 -12.31 -5.82 -0.86
CA ALA A 22 -11.13 -5.00 -1.04
C ALA A 22 -9.91 -5.84 -1.47
N ILE A 23 -9.28 -5.47 -2.59
CA ILE A 23 -8.02 -6.09 -3.05
C ILE A 23 -6.83 -5.56 -2.22
N VAL A 24 -6.84 -4.25 -1.97
CA VAL A 24 -5.87 -3.51 -1.16
C VAL A 24 -6.61 -2.39 -0.46
N SER A 25 -6.30 -2.14 0.81
CA SER A 25 -6.98 -1.09 1.58
C SER A 25 -6.12 -0.58 2.72
N TRP A 26 -6.47 0.58 3.25
CA TRP A 26 -6.02 1.02 4.57
C TRP A 26 -6.50 0.06 5.67
N CYS A 27 -5.68 -0.16 6.69
CA CYS A 27 -6.14 -0.74 7.95
C CYS A 27 -7.10 0.25 8.66
N GLU A 28 -7.93 -0.24 9.58
CA GLU A 28 -8.95 0.58 10.28
C GLU A 28 -8.38 1.86 10.91
N ASN A 29 -7.18 1.79 11.49
CA ASN A 29 -6.51 2.93 12.12
C ASN A 29 -5.88 3.93 11.12
N GLY A 30 -5.86 3.62 9.83
CA GLY A 30 -5.29 4.47 8.78
C GLY A 30 -3.76 4.57 8.79
N LEU A 31 -3.05 3.84 9.64
CA LEU A 31 -1.59 3.94 9.79
C LEU A 31 -0.81 3.00 8.87
N ALA A 32 -1.47 1.97 8.35
CA ALA A 32 -0.88 0.94 7.50
C ALA A 32 -1.85 0.58 6.37
N PHE A 33 -1.35 -0.09 5.33
CA PHE A 33 -2.18 -0.67 4.29
C PHE A 33 -1.93 -2.17 4.18
N ILE A 34 -2.93 -2.92 3.75
CA ILE A 34 -2.85 -4.37 3.59
C ILE A 34 -3.32 -4.78 2.20
N VAL A 35 -2.58 -5.71 1.59
CA VAL A 35 -2.99 -6.40 0.35
C VAL A 35 -3.75 -7.65 0.80
N ARG A 36 -5.05 -7.70 0.52
CA ARG A 36 -5.96 -8.76 0.98
C ARG A 36 -6.08 -9.88 -0.05
N ASP A 37 -6.09 -9.53 -1.33
CA ASP A 37 -6.02 -10.47 -2.44
C ASP A 37 -4.75 -10.22 -3.27
N LEU A 38 -3.73 -11.04 -3.04
CA LEU A 38 -2.45 -10.89 -3.72
C LEU A 38 -2.54 -11.17 -5.22
N THR A 39 -3.39 -12.11 -5.63
CA THR A 39 -3.54 -12.51 -7.04
C THR A 39 -4.16 -11.37 -7.83
N ARG A 40 -5.32 -10.88 -7.38
CA ARG A 40 -6.01 -9.75 -8.01
C ARG A 40 -5.17 -8.47 -7.92
N PHE A 41 -4.42 -8.26 -6.85
CA PHE A 41 -3.51 -7.12 -6.75
C PHE A 41 -2.45 -7.15 -7.85
N CYS A 42 -1.87 -8.32 -8.13
CA CYS A 42 -0.86 -8.46 -9.17
C CYS A 42 -1.44 -8.35 -10.58
N GLU A 43 -2.64 -8.87 -10.81
CA GLU A 43 -3.25 -8.97 -12.14
C GLU A 43 -4.05 -7.71 -12.54
N GLU A 44 -4.69 -7.05 -11.58
CA GLU A 44 -5.59 -5.91 -11.83
C GLU A 44 -4.94 -4.58 -11.41
N VAL A 45 -4.44 -4.53 -10.17
CA VAL A 45 -4.02 -3.25 -9.54
C VAL A 45 -2.63 -2.82 -10.00
N LEU A 46 -1.64 -3.72 -9.98
CA LEU A 46 -0.28 -3.36 -10.38
C LEU A 46 -0.16 -2.94 -11.86
N PRO A 47 -0.83 -3.57 -12.84
CA PRO A 47 -0.78 -3.11 -14.22
C PRO A 47 -1.43 -1.73 -14.40
N ALA A 48 -2.54 -1.47 -13.70
CA ALA A 48 -3.24 -0.18 -13.74
C ALA A 48 -2.40 0.96 -13.13
N HIS A 49 -1.59 0.69 -12.10
CA HIS A 49 -0.84 1.72 -11.39
C HIS A 49 0.68 1.69 -11.57
N PHE A 50 1.32 0.61 -11.99
CA PHE A 50 2.79 0.49 -12.03
C PHE A 50 3.33 -0.14 -13.34
N CYS A 51 2.48 -0.36 -14.34
CA CYS A 51 2.83 -0.87 -15.68
C CYS A 51 3.54 -2.24 -15.67
N HIS A 52 3.39 -3.01 -14.59
CA HIS A 52 3.89 -4.38 -14.47
C HIS A 52 2.96 -5.16 -13.53
N ASN A 53 2.99 -6.49 -13.57
CA ASN A 53 2.25 -7.35 -12.63
C ASN A 53 3.14 -8.02 -11.57
N LYS A 54 4.39 -7.54 -11.41
CA LYS A 54 5.41 -8.24 -10.62
C LYS A 54 5.38 -7.84 -9.15
N TRP A 55 4.90 -8.74 -8.30
CA TRP A 55 4.93 -8.60 -6.83
C TRP A 55 6.31 -8.25 -6.27
N ALA A 56 7.36 -8.98 -6.71
CA ALA A 56 8.72 -8.73 -6.23
C ALA A 56 9.23 -7.32 -6.54
N SER A 57 8.81 -6.73 -7.66
CA SER A 57 9.15 -5.34 -7.99
C SER A 57 8.45 -4.35 -7.08
N PHE A 58 7.19 -4.61 -6.73
CA PHE A 58 6.43 -3.82 -5.77
C PHE A 58 7.07 -3.87 -4.37
N ILE A 59 7.40 -5.08 -3.87
CA ILE A 59 8.10 -5.26 -2.59
C ILE A 59 9.46 -4.56 -2.58
N ARG A 60 10.22 -4.64 -3.68
CA ARG A 60 11.49 -3.93 -3.78
C ARG A 60 11.30 -2.42 -3.63
N GLN A 61 10.26 -1.84 -4.21
CA GLN A 61 9.96 -0.43 -4.02
C GLN A 61 9.59 -0.14 -2.56
N LEU A 62 8.71 -0.92 -1.93
CA LEU A 62 8.38 -0.76 -0.51
C LEU A 62 9.64 -0.76 0.37
N ASN A 63 10.53 -1.75 0.16
CA ASN A 63 11.77 -1.87 0.91
C ASN A 63 12.71 -0.68 0.67
N LEU A 64 12.83 -0.22 -0.59
CA LEU A 64 13.65 0.95 -0.94
C LEU A 64 13.17 2.23 -0.27
N TYR A 65 11.88 2.36 0.02
CA TYR A 65 11.31 3.53 0.71
C TYR A 65 11.08 3.27 2.21
N GLY A 66 11.67 2.21 2.77
CA GLY A 66 11.68 1.97 4.21
C GLY A 66 10.36 1.49 4.82
N PHE A 67 9.39 1.05 4.00
CA PHE A 67 8.18 0.41 4.51
C PHE A 67 8.52 -0.89 5.25
N ARG A 68 7.80 -1.16 6.33
CA ARG A 68 7.98 -2.38 7.14
C ARG A 68 6.72 -3.20 7.14
N ARG A 69 6.87 -4.53 7.04
CA ARG A 69 5.77 -5.47 7.17
C ARG A 69 5.48 -5.72 8.65
N ILE A 70 4.22 -5.59 9.05
CA ILE A 70 3.74 -5.95 10.38
C ILE A 70 3.61 -7.47 10.43
N THR A 71 4.16 -8.11 11.47
CA THR A 71 4.22 -9.57 11.59
C THR A 71 3.32 -10.15 12.69
N GLN A 72 2.73 -9.29 13.53
CA GLN A 72 1.96 -9.70 14.71
C GLN A 72 0.73 -8.81 14.92
N GLY A 73 -0.28 -9.35 15.61
CA GLY A 73 -1.52 -8.64 15.94
C GLY A 73 -2.54 -8.59 14.80
N ALA A 74 -3.61 -7.82 15.01
CA ALA A 74 -4.74 -7.70 14.08
C ALA A 74 -4.36 -7.15 12.70
N SER A 75 -3.26 -6.40 12.59
CA SER A 75 -2.75 -5.87 11.31
C SER A 75 -1.60 -6.69 10.73
N SER A 76 -1.42 -7.95 11.15
CA SER A 76 -0.38 -8.81 10.61
C SER A 76 -0.51 -8.96 9.08
N GLY A 77 0.61 -8.86 8.37
CA GLY A 77 0.67 -8.87 6.92
C GLY A 77 0.60 -7.48 6.28
N ALA A 78 0.14 -6.45 7.00
CA ALA A 78 0.09 -5.08 6.50
C ALA A 78 1.49 -4.44 6.39
N TYR A 79 1.58 -3.35 5.62
CA TYR A 79 2.78 -2.55 5.44
C TYR A 79 2.57 -1.16 6.05
N TRP A 80 3.53 -0.75 6.87
CA TRP A 80 3.50 0.49 7.62
C TRP A 80 4.71 1.37 7.32
N HIS A 81 4.50 2.68 7.34
CA HIS A 81 5.55 3.69 7.37
C HIS A 81 5.07 4.92 8.13
N LYS A 82 5.90 5.50 9.00
CA LYS A 82 5.51 6.63 9.89
C LYS A 82 4.93 7.85 9.16
N PHE A 83 5.29 8.06 7.90
CA PHE A 83 4.84 9.18 7.07
C PHE A 83 3.81 8.78 6.00
N PHE A 84 3.31 7.54 6.04
CA PHE A 84 2.31 7.03 5.10
C PHE A 84 1.02 6.75 5.89
N GLN A 85 0.16 7.77 6.01
CA GLN A 85 -1.05 7.73 6.84
C GLN A 85 -2.25 8.24 6.06
N ARG A 86 -3.38 7.55 6.18
CA ARG A 86 -4.65 7.92 5.53
C ARG A 86 -5.08 9.33 5.95
N GLY A 87 -5.49 10.14 4.98
CA GLY A 87 -5.92 11.53 5.20
C GLY A 87 -4.77 12.54 5.28
N GLU A 88 -3.51 12.09 5.33
CA GLU A 88 -2.34 12.96 5.54
C GLU A 88 -1.32 12.90 4.38
N PRO A 89 -1.72 13.17 3.13
CA PRO A 89 -0.82 13.06 1.96
C PRO A 89 0.36 14.03 2.02
N HIS A 90 0.26 15.10 2.81
CA HIS A 90 1.34 16.07 3.00
C HIS A 90 2.56 15.47 3.73
N LEU A 91 2.38 14.40 4.50
CA LEU A 91 3.45 13.69 5.20
C LEU A 91 4.36 12.91 4.24
N LEU A 92 3.87 12.56 3.04
CA LEU A 92 4.61 11.77 2.06
C LEU A 92 5.96 12.40 1.65
N ARG A 93 6.12 13.72 1.83
CA ARG A 93 7.40 14.44 1.64
C ARG A 93 8.53 13.92 2.53
N GLY A 94 8.21 13.29 3.65
CA GLY A 94 9.17 12.66 4.57
C GLY A 94 9.62 11.26 4.15
N ILE A 95 9.05 10.69 3.08
CA ILE A 95 9.42 9.36 2.59
C ILE A 95 10.52 9.50 1.54
N THR A 96 11.75 9.18 1.95
CA THR A 96 12.94 9.21 1.09
C THR A 96 13.38 7.79 0.71
N ARG A 97 14.12 7.68 -0.40
CA ARG A 97 14.77 6.43 -0.83
C ARG A 97 16.11 6.26 -0.12
#